data_AF-A0A9W3ZWA9-F1
#
_entry.id   AF-A0A9W3ZWA9-F1
#
_cell.length_a   1.000
_cell.length_b   1.000
_cell.length_c   1.000
_cell.angle_alpha   90.00
_cell.angle_beta   90.00
_cell.angle_gamma   90.00
#
_symmetry.space_group_name_H-M   'P 1'
#
loop_
_entity.id
_entity.type
_entity.pdbx_description
1 polymer ?
#
loop_
_entity_poly.entity_id
_entity_poly.type
_entity_poly.pdbx_seq_one_letter_code
_entity_poly.pdbx_strand_id
1 'polypeptide(L)'
;MLREFPEKLATNNTEFLVRIALFEKLDYEDRKEILTVRQNVLYNQLTAIQSLDVTSSFITEVIEFSKSRIEHELSWITSLMKKI
;
A
#
# COMPACT_ATOMS: atom_id res chain seq x y z
N MET A 1 6.65 13.18 -13.14
CA MET A 1 6.38 12.31 -14.30
C MET A 1 5.51 11.15 -13.82
N LEU A 2 4.44 10.79 -14.55
CA LEU A 2 3.52 9.70 -14.14
C LEU A 2 4.16 8.30 -14.11
N ARG A 3 5.36 8.17 -14.69
CA ARG A 3 6.12 6.91 -14.78
C ARG A 3 6.91 6.60 -13.51
N GLU A 4 7.58 7.59 -12.94
CA GLU A 4 8.34 7.38 -11.70
C GLU A 4 7.41 7.25 -10.50
N PHE A 5 7.58 6.16 -9.74
CA PHE A 5 6.83 5.90 -8.51
C PHE A 5 7.75 5.47 -7.35
N PRO A 6 8.59 6.37 -6.83
CA PRO A 6 9.49 6.07 -5.73
C PRO A 6 8.73 5.82 -4.41
N GLU A 7 9.40 5.16 -3.46
CA GLU A 7 8.84 4.78 -2.16
C GLU A 7 8.21 5.96 -1.40
N LYS A 8 8.81 7.16 -1.49
CA LYS A 8 8.26 8.38 -0.89
C LYS A 8 6.85 8.72 -1.39
N LEU A 9 6.56 8.47 -2.67
CA LEU A 9 5.21 8.63 -3.21
C LEU A 9 4.31 7.46 -2.82
N ALA A 10 4.86 6.25 -2.79
CA ALA A 10 4.14 5.05 -2.41
C ALA A 10 3.66 5.04 -0.94
N THR A 11 4.26 5.83 -0.05
CA THR A 11 3.75 6.03 1.32
C THR A 11 2.52 6.95 1.39
N ASN A 12 2.27 7.76 0.37
CA ASN A 12 1.12 8.66 0.30
C ASN A 12 -0.09 7.96 -0.33
N ASN A 13 -1.12 7.71 0.48
CA ASN A 13 -2.33 7.02 0.04
C ASN A 13 -3.02 7.74 -1.13
N THR A 14 -3.13 9.07 -1.08
CA THR A 14 -3.79 9.84 -2.13
C THR A 14 -3.05 9.72 -3.45
N GLU A 15 -1.73 9.84 -3.42
CA GLU A 15 -0.90 9.70 -4.63
C GLU A 15 -1.04 8.30 -5.23
N PHE A 16 -0.97 7.26 -4.40
CA PHE A 16 -1.18 5.88 -4.87
C PHE A 16 -2.54 5.70 -5.56
N LEU A 17 -3.63 6.16 -4.93
CA LEU A 17 -4.97 6.06 -5.51
C LEU A 17 -5.11 6.84 -6.83
N VAL A 18 -4.51 8.03 -6.92
CA VAL A 18 -4.46 8.81 -8.16
C VAL A 18 -3.73 8.04 -9.26
N ARG A 19 -2.63 7.34 -8.95
CA ARG A 19 -1.94 6.49 -9.92
C ARG A 19 -2.83 5.34 -10.39
N ILE A 20 -3.49 4.62 -9.48
CA ILE A 20 -4.44 3.55 -9.85
C ILE A 20 -5.53 4.07 -10.79
N ALA A 21 -6.12 5.24 -10.49
CA ALA A 21 -7.15 5.85 -11.33
C ALA A 21 -6.65 6.23 -12.74
N LEU A 22 -5.34 6.32 -12.95
CA LEU A 22 -4.71 6.65 -14.22
C LEU A 22 -4.05 5.44 -14.90
N PHE A 23 -4.26 4.22 -14.41
CA PHE A 23 -3.62 3.00 -14.94
C PHE A 23 -3.82 2.81 -16.45
N GLU A 24 -4.98 3.16 -16.99
CA GLU A 24 -5.24 3.07 -18.44
C GLU A 24 -4.26 3.89 -19.29
N LYS A 25 -3.60 4.89 -18.70
CA LYS A 25 -2.60 5.76 -19.36
C LYS A 25 -1.16 5.28 -19.20
N LEU A 26 -0.94 4.21 -18.45
CA LEU A 26 0.37 3.63 -18.15
C LEU A 26 0.56 2.32 -18.90
N ASP A 27 1.80 1.95 -19.19
CA ASP A 27 2.11 0.63 -19.71
C ASP A 27 2.12 -0.43 -18.61
N TYR A 28 2.28 -1.70 -19.00
CA TYR A 28 2.23 -2.83 -18.08
C TYR A 28 3.33 -2.78 -17.02
N GLU A 29 4.56 -2.40 -17.39
CA GLU A 29 5.68 -2.38 -16.45
C GLU A 29 5.52 -1.25 -15.42
N ASP A 30 5.08 -0.07 -15.86
CA ASP A 30 4.75 1.05 -14.96
C ASP A 30 3.66 0.65 -13.94
N ARG A 31 2.58 -0.01 -14.39
CA ARG A 31 1.50 -0.49 -13.50
C ARG A 31 2.01 -1.49 -12.48
N LYS A 32 2.82 -2.46 -12.93
CA LYS A 32 3.40 -3.50 -12.09
C LYS A 32 4.36 -2.92 -11.05
N GLU A 33 5.19 -1.96 -11.45
CA GLU A 33 6.10 -1.26 -10.53
C GLU A 33 5.32 -0.53 -9.44
N ILE A 34 4.29 0.24 -9.81
CA ILE A 34 3.45 0.98 -8.84
C ILE A 34 2.84 0.05 -7.79
N LEU A 35 2.24 -1.06 -8.22
CA LEU A 35 1.64 -2.05 -7.31
C LEU A 35 2.70 -2.72 -6.43
N THR A 36 3.87 -3.05 -6.98
CA THR A 36 4.95 -3.72 -6.25
C THR A 36 5.56 -2.80 -5.18
N VAL A 37 5.85 -1.54 -5.52
CA VAL A 37 6.42 -0.58 -4.57
C VAL A 37 5.43 -0.31 -3.43
N ARG A 38 4.14 -0.12 -3.73
CA ARG A 38 3.12 0.05 -2.68
C ARG A 38 2.99 -1.18 -1.80
N GLN A 39 3.00 -2.38 -2.37
CA GLN A 39 2.96 -3.63 -1.62
C GLN A 39 4.14 -3.74 -0.63
N ASN A 40 5.35 -3.38 -1.05
CA ASN A 40 6.53 -3.37 -0.17
C ASN A 40 6.38 -2.38 0.99
N VAL A 41 5.89 -1.17 0.71
CA VAL A 41 5.60 -0.17 1.77
C VAL A 41 4.60 -0.72 2.78
N LEU A 42 3.54 -1.37 2.33
CA LEU A 42 2.51 -1.95 3.19
C LEU A 42 3.06 -3.09 4.07
N TYR A 43 3.91 -3.96 3.53
CA TYR A 43 4.57 -5.01 4.33
C TYR A 43 5.52 -4.43 5.37
N ASN A 44 6.28 -3.38 5.03
CA ASN A 44 7.14 -2.69 5.98
C ASN A 44 6.32 -2.05 7.11
N GLN A 45 5.18 -1.43 6.78
CA GLN A 45 4.26 -0.85 7.76
C GLN A 45 3.65 -1.92 8.68
N LEU A 46 3.23 -3.05 8.11
CA LEU A 46 2.67 -4.16 8.88
C LEU A 46 3.70 -4.72 9.88
N THR A 47 4.93 -4.92 9.43
CA THR A 47 6.05 -5.38 10.27
C THR A 47 6.33 -4.40 11.40
N ALA A 48 6.37 -3.09 11.09
CA ALA A 48 6.58 -2.06 12.10
C ALA A 48 5.46 -2.06 13.16
N ILE A 49 4.20 -2.17 12.74
CA ILE A 49 3.04 -2.19 13.65
C ILE A 49 3.05 -3.44 14.53
N GLN A 50 3.39 -4.60 13.98
CA GLN A 50 3.50 -5.86 14.73
C GLN A 50 4.63 -5.86 15.76
N SER A 51 5.63 -4.99 15.59
CA SER A 51 6.73 -4.84 16.55
C SER A 51 6.42 -3.92 17.73
N LEU A 52 5.28 -3.23 17.72
CA LEU A 52 4.87 -2.34 18.80
C LEU A 52 4.41 -3.12 20.02
N ASP A 53 4.91 -2.74 21.20
CA ASP A 53 4.50 -3.34 22.46
C ASP A 53 3.10 -2.84 22.87
N VAL A 54 2.20 -3.79 23.13
CA VAL A 54 0.78 -3.52 23.33
C VAL A 54 0.53 -3.21 24.81
N THR A 55 0.72 -1.94 25.17
CA THR A 55 0.69 -1.49 26.57
C THR A 55 -0.60 -0.74 26.97
N SER A 56 -1.41 -0.31 26.00
CA SER A 56 -2.64 0.48 26.22
C SER A 56 -3.76 0.00 25.30
N SER A 57 -5.00 -0.04 25.82
CA SER A 57 -6.19 -0.45 25.05
C SER A 57 -6.41 0.41 23.80
N PHE A 58 -6.18 1.72 23.87
CA PHE A 58 -6.29 2.59 22.70
C PHE A 58 -5.18 2.33 21.67
N ILE A 59 -3.97 1.94 22.13
CA ILE A 59 -2.89 1.55 21.22
C ILE A 59 -3.28 0.25 20.51
N THR A 60 -3.85 -0.72 21.22
CA THR A 60 -4.38 -1.96 20.63
C THR A 60 -5.41 -1.69 19.55
N GLU A 61 -6.40 -0.82 19.82
CA GLU A 61 -7.44 -0.45 18.85
C GLU A 61 -6.83 0.15 17.57
N VAL A 62 -5.84 1.04 17.71
CA VAL A 62 -5.16 1.66 16.56
C VAL A 62 -4.34 0.63 15.78
N ILE A 63 -3.67 -0.30 16.47
CA ILE A 63 -2.90 -1.39 15.85
C ILE A 63 -3.83 -2.28 15.01
N GLU A 64 -4.93 -2.76 15.60
CA GLU A 64 -5.87 -3.64 14.91
C GLU A 64 -6.56 -2.94 13.73
N PHE A 65 -6.99 -1.69 13.90
CA PHE A 65 -7.52 -0.90 12.80
C PHE A 65 -6.50 -0.75 11.65
N SER A 66 -5.26 -0.43 11.98
CA SER A 66 -4.20 -0.22 10.98
C SER A 66 -3.85 -1.51 10.25
N LYS A 67 -3.79 -2.63 10.99
CA LYS A 67 -3.57 -3.97 10.44
C LYS A 67 -4.68 -4.35 9.47
N SER A 68 -5.95 -4.22 9.87
CA SER A 68 -7.11 -4.53 9.03
C SER A 68 -7.09 -3.73 7.73
N ARG A 69 -6.80 -2.43 7.81
CA ARG A 69 -6.67 -1.57 6.61
C ARG A 69 -5.55 -2.04 5.68
N ILE A 70 -4.37 -2.35 6.22
CA ILE A 70 -3.21 -2.79 5.42
C ILE A 70 -3.49 -4.14 4.75
N GLU A 71 -4.05 -5.11 5.48
CA GLU A 71 -4.39 -6.43 4.95
C GLU A 71 -5.44 -6.33 3.83
N HIS A 72 -6.45 -5.47 4.01
CA HIS A 72 -7.44 -5.20 2.98
C HIS A 72 -6.80 -4.62 1.71
N GLU A 73 -5.91 -3.63 1.87
CA GLU A 73 -5.22 -3.00 0.74
C GLU A 73 -4.29 -3.98 0.00
N LEU A 74 -3.55 -4.84 0.72
CA LEU A 74 -2.73 -5.90 0.13
C LEU A 74 -3.57 -6.89 -0.69
N SER A 75 -4.75 -7.27 -0.20
CA SER A 75 -5.69 -8.12 -0.94
C SER A 75 -6.23 -7.43 -2.19
N TRP A 76 -6.52 -6.14 -2.10
CA TRP A 76 -6.93 -5.33 -3.24
C TRP A 76 -5.82 -5.23 -4.29
N ILE A 77 -4.57 -4.95 -3.89
CA ILE A 77 -3.39 -4.95 -4.79
C ILE A 77 -3.23 -6.30 -5.48
N THR A 78 -3.36 -7.41 -4.75
CA THR A 78 -3.30 -8.77 -5.32
C THR A 78 -4.38 -8.97 -6.38
N SER A 79 -5.56 -8.39 -6.17
CA SER A 79 -6.66 -8.44 -7.14
C SER A 79 -6.41 -7.55 -8.35
N LEU A 80 -5.77 -6.38 -8.18
CA LEU A 80 -5.35 -5.51 -9.27
C LEU A 80 -4.26 -6.15 -10.13
N MET A 81 -3.27 -6.80 -9.52
CA MET A 81 -2.20 -7.51 -10.22
C MET A 81 -2.73 -8.59 -11.19
N LYS A 82 -3.89 -9.19 -10.90
CA LYS A 82 -4.56 -10.17 -11.76
C LYS A 82 -5.31 -9.54 -12.95
N LYS A 83 -5.52 -8.22 -12.92
CA LYS A 83 -6.29 -7.46 -13.92
C LYS A 83 -5.40 -6.66 -14.88
N ILE A 84 -4.12 -6.48 -14.56
CA ILE A 84 -3.17 -5.74 -15.40
C ILE A 84 -2.55 -6.63 -16.47
#